data_AF-A0A2M9KY53-F1
#
_entry.id   AF-A0A2M9KY53-F1
#
_cell.length_a   1.000
_cell.length_b   1.000
_cell.length_c   1.000
_cell.angle_alpha   90.00
_cell.angle_beta   90.00
_cell.angle_gamma   90.00
#
_symmetry.space_group_name_H-M   'P 1'
#
loop_
_entity.id
_entity.type
_entity.pdbx_description
1 polymer ?
#
loop_
_entity_poly.entity_id
_entity_poly.type
_entity_poly.pdbx_seq_one_letter_code
_entity_poly.pdbx_strand_id
1 'polypeptide(L)'
;MTSKVADPQFTAEERLRLYTIAQVIEMGLLPYTERTLKIACNQKRIPHTLINRKIRFRLADIYAAQEMCAVNPGTRGRRRAAA
;
A
#
# COMPACT_ATOMS: atom_id res chain seq x y z
N MET A 1 3.45 31.31 9.46
CA MET A 1 2.11 30.81 9.07
C MET A 1 2.23 30.11 7.74
N THR A 2 2.27 28.77 7.73
CA THR A 2 1.85 27.93 6.58
C THR A 2 1.70 26.51 7.09
N SER A 3 0.45 26.22 7.42
CA SER A 3 -0.24 24.93 7.50
C SER A 3 0.61 23.67 7.36
N LYS A 4 0.72 22.97 8.49
CA LYS A 4 0.66 21.50 8.61
C LYS A 4 -0.15 20.94 7.42
N VAL A 5 0.51 20.30 6.46
CA VAL A 5 -0.18 19.48 5.45
C VAL A 5 -0.69 18.24 6.19
N ALA A 6 -1.75 18.42 6.96
CA ALA A 6 -2.63 17.32 7.29
C ALA A 6 -3.34 17.02 5.99
N ASP A 7 -2.93 15.95 5.30
CA ASP A 7 -3.69 15.36 4.21
C ASP A 7 -5.17 15.33 4.62
N PRO A 8 -6.06 16.11 3.98
CA PRO A 8 -7.43 16.30 4.43
C PRO A 8 -8.33 15.10 4.13
N GLN A 9 -7.77 13.90 3.93
CA GLN A 9 -8.50 12.79 3.34
C GLN A 9 -8.67 11.57 4.23
N PHE A 10 -8.04 11.51 5.41
CA PHE A 10 -8.21 10.40 6.34
C PHE A 10 -8.50 10.88 7.76
N THR A 11 -9.64 10.47 8.28
CA THR A 11 -10.01 10.66 9.69
C THR A 11 -8.95 10.02 10.60
N ALA A 12 -8.80 10.53 11.83
CA ALA A 12 -7.82 9.98 12.78
C ALA A 12 -8.02 8.47 13.02
N GLU A 13 -9.27 8.00 12.92
CA GLU A 13 -9.65 6.60 13.01
C GLU A 13 -9.13 5.75 11.84
N GLU A 14 -9.20 6.26 10.61
CA GLU A 14 -8.70 5.57 9.41
C GLU A 14 -7.18 5.42 9.42
N ARG A 15 -6.46 6.37 10.03
CA ARG A 15 -5.00 6.27 10.19
C ARG A 15 -4.59 5.18 11.17
N LEU A 16 -5.43 4.87 12.16
CA LEU A 16 -5.22 3.81 13.15
C LEU A 16 -5.78 2.46 12.71
N ARG A 17 -6.66 2.45 11.71
CA ARG A 17 -7.27 1.24 11.17
C ARG A 17 -6.23 0.35 10.49
N LEU A 18 -6.40 -0.96 10.67
CA LEU A 18 -5.56 -1.98 10.08
C LEU A 18 -6.26 -2.69 8.92
N TYR A 19 -5.71 -2.51 7.74
CA TYR A 19 -6.24 -3.03 6.48
C TYR A 19 -5.72 -4.44 6.21
N THR A 20 -6.59 -5.31 5.70
CA THR A 20 -6.19 -6.64 5.21
C THR A 20 -5.60 -6.56 3.81
N ILE A 21 -4.90 -7.60 3.37
CA ILE A 21 -4.40 -7.68 1.98
C ILE A 21 -5.53 -7.47 0.96
N ALA A 22 -6.69 -8.10 1.16
CA ALA A 22 -7.84 -7.94 0.26
C ALA A 22 -8.28 -6.47 0.15
N GLN A 23 -8.40 -5.78 1.30
CA GLN A 23 -8.76 -4.36 1.32
C GLN A 23 -7.71 -3.48 0.65
N VAL A 24 -6.42 -3.78 0.82
CA VAL A 24 -5.34 -3.05 0.13
C VAL A 24 -5.42 -3.19 -1.39
N ILE A 25 -5.82 -4.37 -1.88
CA ILE A 25 -6.02 -4.61 -3.32
C ILE A 25 -7.28 -3.91 -3.82
N GLU A 26 -8.38 -3.97 -3.07
CA GLU A 26 -9.63 -3.26 -3.40
C GLU A 26 -9.43 -1.75 -3.47
N MET A 27 -8.59 -1.18 -2.58
CA MET A 27 -8.23 0.23 -2.61
C MET A 27 -7.43 0.63 -3.87
N GLY A 28 -6.81 -0.33 -4.57
CA GLY A 28 -6.11 -0.07 -5.84
C GLY A 28 -4.86 0.83 -5.71
N LEU A 29 -4.38 1.09 -4.49
CA LEU A 29 -3.28 2.02 -4.21
C LEU A 29 -1.91 1.46 -4.63
N LEU A 30 -1.76 0.14 -4.66
CA LEU A 30 -0.53 -0.53 -5.05
C LEU A 30 -0.75 -1.36 -6.33
N PRO A 31 0.18 -1.34 -7.29
CA PRO A 31 0.10 -2.14 -8.51
C PRO A 31 0.47 -3.62 -8.26
N TYR A 32 0.07 -4.18 -7.12
CA TYR A 32 0.41 -5.53 -6.72
C TYR A 32 -0.80 -6.46 -6.74
N THR A 33 -0.58 -7.69 -7.18
CA THR A 33 -1.53 -8.79 -6.92
C THR A 33 -1.38 -9.27 -5.47
N GLU A 34 -2.37 -10.00 -4.94
CA GLU A 34 -2.29 -10.61 -3.60
C GLU A 34 -1.01 -11.42 -3.41
N ARG A 35 -0.64 -12.22 -4.41
CA ARG A 35 0.58 -13.02 -4.38
C ARG A 35 1.82 -12.14 -4.32
N THR A 36 1.89 -11.11 -5.15
CA THR A 36 3.02 -10.17 -5.18
C THR A 36 3.14 -9.42 -3.85
N LEU A 37 2.02 -9.00 -3.27
CA LEU A 37 1.99 -8.30 -1.99
C LEU A 37 2.49 -9.19 -0.85
N LYS A 38 2.06 -10.46 -0.79
CA LYS A 38 2.56 -11.43 0.19
C LYS A 38 4.07 -11.66 0.05
N ILE A 39 4.58 -11.79 -1.18
CA ILE A 39 6.01 -11.93 -1.45
C ILE A 39 6.77 -10.68 -0.97
N ALA A 40 6.27 -9.48 -1.29
CA ALA A 40 6.88 -8.23 -0.86
C ALA A 40 6.91 -8.08 0.68
N CYS A 41 5.86 -8.54 1.37
CA CYS A 41 5.83 -8.60 2.83
C CYS A 41 6.87 -9.58 3.37
N ASN A 42 6.94 -10.79 2.82
CA ASN A 42 7.93 -11.80 3.22
C ASN A 42 9.37 -11.32 2.99
N GLN A 43 9.61 -10.57 1.91
CA GLN A 43 10.89 -9.93 1.60
C GLN A 43 11.16 -8.65 2.41
N LYS A 44 10.27 -8.28 3.34
CA LYS A 44 10.35 -7.07 4.17
C LYS A 44 10.49 -5.78 3.36
N ARG A 45 9.97 -5.76 2.12
CA ARG A 45 9.94 -4.57 1.26
C ARG A 45 8.80 -3.62 1.62
N ILE A 46 7.75 -4.13 2.25
CA ILE A 46 6.59 -3.35 2.68
C ILE A 46 6.43 -3.52 4.20
N PRO A 47 6.31 -2.42 4.96
CA PRO A 47 6.01 -2.49 6.38
C PRO A 47 4.64 -3.13 6.60
N HIS A 48 4.58 -4.10 7.50
CA HIS A 48 3.34 -4.78 7.83
C HIS A 48 3.37 -5.24 9.28
N THR A 49 2.17 -5.45 9.83
CA THR A 49 1.96 -5.98 11.17
C THR A 49 1.33 -7.35 11.07
N LEU A 50 1.77 -8.32 11.88
CA LEU A 50 1.12 -9.62 11.99
C LEU A 50 0.16 -9.61 13.17
N ILE A 51 -1.13 -9.81 12.91
CA ILE A 51 -2.17 -9.96 13.94
C ILE A 51 -2.87 -11.29 13.70
N ASN A 52 -2.85 -12.18 14.70
CA ASN A 52 -3.43 -13.52 14.61
C ASN A 52 -2.95 -14.28 13.35
N ARG A 53 -1.64 -14.20 13.06
CA ARG A 53 -0.99 -14.77 11.85
C ARG A 53 -1.50 -14.22 10.52
N LYS A 54 -2.28 -13.13 10.53
CA LYS A 54 -2.75 -12.44 9.33
C LYS A 54 -1.95 -11.16 9.14
N ILE A 55 -1.55 -10.90 7.90
CA ILE A 55 -0.86 -9.67 7.51
C ILE A 55 -1.85 -8.52 7.52
N ARG A 56 -1.48 -7.43 8.19
CA ARG A 56 -2.23 -6.19 8.32
C ARG A 56 -1.34 -5.01 7.98
N PHE A 57 -1.93 -3.97 7.39
CA PHE A 57 -1.21 -2.77 6.99
C PHE A 57 -1.85 -1.55 7.65
N ARG A 58 -1.03 -0.58 8.03
CA ARG A 58 -1.51 0.76 8.32
C ARG A 58 -1.62 1.53 7.02
N LEU A 59 -2.53 2.49 6.99
CA LEU A 59 -2.72 3.32 5.81
C LEU A 59 -1.43 4.06 5.40
N ALA A 60 -0.71 4.61 6.39
CA ALA A 60 0.56 5.28 6.16
C ALA A 60 1.62 4.38 5.49
N ASP A 61 1.67 3.10 5.84
CA ASP A 61 2.61 2.14 5.25
C ASP A 61 2.27 1.83 3.79
N ILE A 62 0.96 1.80 3.46
CA ILE A 62 0.48 1.59 2.09
C ILE A 62 0.86 2.78 1.22
N TYR A 63 0.66 4.01 1.72
CA TYR A 63 1.05 5.24 1.00
C TYR A 63 2.56 5.33 0.79
N ALA A 64 3.36 5.05 1.82
CA ALA A 64 4.81 5.00 1.68
C ALA A 64 5.25 3.99 0.61
N ALA A 65 4.63 2.80 0.58
CA ALA A 65 4.90 1.79 -0.44
C ALA A 65 4.45 2.24 -1.85
N GLN A 66 3.37 3.01 -1.95
CA GLN A 66 2.89 3.59 -3.21
C GLN A 66 3.89 4.61 -3.76
N GLU A 67 4.41 5.50 -2.92
CA GLU A 67 5.45 6.45 -3.31
C GLU A 67 6.71 5.74 -3.80
N MET A 68 7.19 4.72 -3.08
CA MET A 68 8.34 3.91 -3.53
C MET A 68 8.08 3.18 -4.86
N CYS A 69 6.83 2.74 -5.11
CA CYS A 69 6.45 2.16 -6.39
C CYS A 69 6.41 3.21 -7.51
N ALA A 70 5.90 4.40 -7.24
CA ALA A 70 5.82 5.50 -8.20
C ALA A 70 7.20 6.00 -8.63
N VAL A 71 8.19 5.97 -7.72
CA VAL A 71 9.59 6.35 -7.97
C VAL A 71 10.34 5.32 -8.83
N ASN A 72 9.80 4.10 -9.03
CA ASN A 72 10.38 3.10 -9.93
C ASN A 72 9.68 3.12 -11.32
N PRO A 73 10.11 3.97 -12.28
CA PRO A 73 9.52 4.02 -13.61
C PRO A 73 9.74 2.74 -14.43
N GLY A 74 10.70 1.88 -14.04
CA GLY A 74 11.05 0.65 -14.76
C GLY A 74 10.01 -0.48 -14.69
N THR A 75 9.06 -0.44 -13.75
CA THR A 75 7.99 -1.44 -13.62
C THR A 75 6.64 -1.00 -14.21
N ARG A 76 6.53 0.25 -14.68
CA ARG A 76 5.33 0.77 -15.39
C ARG A 76 5.15 0.17 -16.79
N GLY A 77 6.15 -0.53 -17.33
CA GLY A 77 6.12 -1.12 -18.67
C GLY A 77 5.82 -2.62 -18.68
N ARG A 78 4.56 -3.03 -18.51
CA ARG A 78 3.95 -4.20 -19.19
C ARG A 78 2.54 -4.46 -18.63
N ARG A 79 1.54 -3.79 -19.19
CA ARG A 79 0.17 -4.33 -19.37
C ARG A 79 -0.65 -3.38 -20.26
N ARG A 80 -0.22 -3.26 -21.51
CA ARG A 80 -1.09 -2.91 -22.63
C ARG A 80 -0.53 -3.63 -23.86
N ALA A 81 -1.12 -4.77 -24.18
CA ALA A 81 -1.27 -5.33 -25.53
C ALA A 81 -1.84 -6.74 -25.43
N ALA A 82 -3.15 -6.85 -25.60
CA ALA A 82 -3.84 -7.98 -26.26
C ALA A 82 -5.33 -7.58 -26.27
N ALA A 83 -5.67 -6.75 -27.25
CA ALA A 83 -7.01 -6.71 -27.84
C ALA A 83 -7.06 -7.80 -28.92
#